data_AF-A0A7Z1R095-F1
#
_entry.id   AF-A0A7Z1R095-F1
#
_cell.length_a   1.000
_cell.length_b   1.000
_cell.length_c   1.000
_cell.angle_alpha   90.00
_cell.angle_beta   90.00
_cell.angle_gamma   90.00
#
_symmetry.space_group_name_H-M   'P 1'
#
loop_
_entity.id
_entity.type
_entity.pdbx_description
1 polymer ?
#
loop_
_entity_poly.entity_id
_entity_poly.type
_entity_poly.pdbx_seq_one_letter_code
_entity_poly.pdbx_strand_id
1 'polypeptide(L)'
;MRTRALEMVFLAIGAGLAVSACVLGGGEGGPTPVVSVDSSGSPVLVGTPTQGDITYAGGLCRAVNTYVEAITAETAKDPNLFADQAKLLRTAAPILDRFARDLDRAKAPKDLSKFHDALVKRIEEMAKRAKDGQAPTPDELSRFSKDVPVPPGQVQARLAAAAGQLPECETFGIDNLFGTVE
;
A
#
# COMPACT_ATOMS: atom_id res chain seq x y z
N MET A 1 19.99 18.23 -8.92
CA MET A 1 19.36 16.89 -9.01
C MET A 1 18.78 16.42 -7.65
N ARG A 2 18.16 17.30 -6.82
CA ARG A 2 17.98 17.01 -5.38
C ARG A 2 16.54 16.85 -4.85
N THR A 3 15.51 16.97 -5.69
CA THR A 3 14.10 16.96 -5.22
C THR A 3 13.27 15.74 -5.65
N ARG A 4 13.67 15.02 -6.71
CA ARG A 4 12.82 13.98 -7.31
C ARG A 4 12.73 12.66 -6.55
N ALA A 5 13.75 12.33 -5.75
CA ALA A 5 13.77 11.06 -5.02
C ALA A 5 12.70 11.03 -3.92
N LEU A 6 12.52 12.14 -3.19
CA LEU A 6 11.58 12.20 -2.07
C LEU A 6 10.12 12.31 -2.55
N GLU A 7 9.88 13.01 -3.66
CA GLU A 7 8.59 12.98 -4.38
C GLU A 7 8.23 11.55 -4.82
N MET A 8 9.20 10.76 -5.30
CA MET A 8 8.96 9.35 -5.64
C MET A 8 8.60 8.46 -4.44
N VAL A 9 8.89 8.83 -3.20
CA VAL A 9 8.46 8.03 -2.01
C VAL A 9 6.99 8.20 -1.74
N PHE A 10 6.52 9.45 -1.80
CA PHE A 10 5.12 9.78 -1.62
C PHE A 10 4.29 9.39 -2.84
N LEU A 11 4.86 9.51 -4.05
CA LEU A 11 4.28 8.95 -5.28
C LEU A 11 4.39 7.43 -5.33
N ALA A 12 5.40 6.73 -4.82
CA ALA A 12 5.42 5.26 -4.90
C ALA A 12 4.30 4.63 -4.06
N ILE A 13 3.85 5.30 -2.99
CA ILE A 13 2.68 4.88 -2.21
C ILE A 13 1.36 5.39 -2.86
N GLY A 14 1.40 6.40 -3.74
CA GLY A 14 0.21 7.04 -4.34
C GLY A 14 0.05 6.96 -5.88
N ALA A 15 1.01 6.44 -6.65
CA ALA A 15 1.10 6.53 -8.11
C ALA A 15 0.85 5.19 -8.81
N GLY A 16 0.03 4.34 -8.21
CA GLY A 16 -0.54 3.16 -8.87
C GLY A 16 -1.94 3.44 -9.46
N LEU A 17 -2.25 4.69 -9.80
CA LEU A 17 -3.51 5.05 -10.46
C LEU A 17 -3.43 4.73 -11.96
N ALA A 18 -3.59 3.46 -12.30
CA ALA A 18 -4.00 3.03 -13.62
C ALA A 18 -5.27 2.19 -13.48
N VAL A 19 -6.39 2.81 -13.86
CA VAL A 19 -7.71 2.20 -13.99
C VAL A 19 -7.60 0.98 -14.92
N SER A 20 -7.72 -0.23 -14.36
CA SER A 20 -8.07 -1.40 -15.15
C SER A 20 -9.57 -1.65 -14.98
N ALA A 21 -10.35 -1.01 -15.85
CA ALA A 21 -11.76 -1.27 -16.03
C ALA A 21 -11.97 -2.52 -16.93
N CYS A 22 -13.12 -3.17 -16.73
CA CYS A 22 -13.72 -4.31 -17.45
C CYS A 22 -13.34 -5.69 -16.85
N VAL A 23 -14.25 -6.59 -16.44
CA VAL A 23 -15.43 -7.11 -17.17
C VAL A 23 -16.47 -7.78 -16.23
N LEU A 24 -17.75 -7.38 -16.40
CA LEU A 24 -19.07 -8.09 -16.36
C LEU A 24 -19.40 -9.20 -15.34
N GLY A 25 -20.60 -9.07 -14.74
CA GLY A 25 -21.42 -10.20 -14.30
C GLY A 25 -22.56 -9.86 -13.34
N GLY A 26 -23.71 -9.39 -13.85
CA GLY A 26 -24.95 -9.39 -13.07
C GLY A 26 -25.44 -10.82 -12.83
N GLY A 27 -25.94 -11.10 -11.62
CA GLY A 27 -26.55 -12.38 -11.28
C GLY A 27 -26.85 -12.47 -9.79
N GLU A 28 -28.14 -12.50 -9.44
CA GLU A 28 -28.63 -12.84 -8.12
C GLU A 28 -28.17 -14.25 -7.70
N GLY A 29 -27.69 -14.40 -6.46
CA GLY A 29 -27.69 -15.69 -5.75
C GLY A 29 -26.33 -16.37 -5.56
N GLY A 30 -25.69 -16.10 -4.41
CA GLY A 30 -24.64 -16.93 -3.80
C GLY A 30 -23.20 -16.42 -3.98
N PRO A 31 -22.27 -16.74 -3.04
CA PRO A 31 -20.87 -16.36 -3.15
C PRO A 31 -20.20 -17.16 -4.28
N THR A 32 -20.12 -16.58 -5.48
CA THR A 32 -19.37 -17.15 -6.59
C THR A 32 -17.87 -16.91 -6.37
N PRO A 33 -17.02 -17.91 -6.65
CA PRO A 33 -15.57 -17.73 -6.62
C PRO A 33 -15.18 -16.70 -7.66
N VAL A 34 -14.36 -15.73 -7.25
CA VAL A 34 -13.80 -14.73 -8.16
C VAL A 34 -12.78 -15.45 -9.03
N VAL A 35 -12.72 -15.15 -10.32
CA VAL A 35 -11.69 -15.68 -11.21
C VAL A 35 -10.72 -14.55 -11.49
N SER A 36 -9.48 -14.68 -11.02
CA SER A 36 -8.38 -13.78 -11.39
C SER A 36 -7.50 -14.51 -12.38
N VAL A 37 -6.92 -13.75 -13.30
CA VAL A 37 -5.91 -14.27 -14.23
C VAL A 37 -4.54 -14.02 -13.59
N ASP A 38 -3.71 -15.07 -13.50
CA ASP A 38 -2.31 -14.88 -13.10
C ASP A 38 -1.48 -14.23 -14.23
N SER A 39 -0.21 -13.93 -13.96
CA SER A 39 0.72 -13.38 -14.96
C SER A 39 0.93 -14.27 -16.19
N SER A 40 0.48 -15.52 -16.16
CA SER A 40 0.50 -16.45 -17.31
C SER A 40 -0.80 -16.45 -18.13
N GLY A 41 -1.79 -15.65 -17.74
CA GLY A 41 -3.11 -15.63 -18.37
C GLY A 41 -3.98 -16.83 -18.00
N SER A 42 -3.60 -17.61 -16.99
CA SER A 42 -4.36 -18.76 -16.53
C SER A 42 -5.44 -18.33 -15.54
N PRO A 43 -6.71 -18.72 -15.73
CA PRO A 43 -7.76 -18.45 -14.74
C PRO A 43 -7.45 -19.22 -13.45
N VAL A 44 -7.16 -18.48 -12.38
CA VAL A 44 -7.00 -18.98 -11.03
C VAL A 44 -8.35 -18.85 -10.32
N LEU A 45 -8.84 -19.97 -9.78
CA LEU A 45 -9.93 -19.96 -8.81
C LEU A 45 -9.48 -19.19 -7.57
N VAL A 46 -9.94 -17.95 -7.44
CA VAL A 46 -9.73 -17.13 -6.25
C VAL A 46 -10.71 -17.68 -5.22
N GLY A 47 -10.17 -18.25 -4.14
CA GLY A 47 -11.00 -18.63 -3.00
C GLY A 47 -11.77 -17.40 -2.50
N THR A 48 -12.99 -17.61 -2.01
CA THR A 48 -13.79 -16.54 -1.42
C THR A 48 -12.98 -15.84 -0.30
N PRO A 49 -12.93 -14.49 -0.28
CA PRO A 49 -12.28 -13.76 0.80
C PRO A 49 -12.78 -14.22 2.17
N THR A 50 -11.86 -14.46 3.10
CA THR A 50 -12.23 -14.76 4.48
C THR A 50 -12.55 -13.46 5.24
N GLN A 51 -13.26 -13.57 6.37
CA GLN A 51 -13.45 -12.41 7.26
C GLN A 51 -12.12 -11.80 7.73
N GLY A 52 -11.07 -12.62 7.85
CA GLY A 52 -9.73 -12.16 8.16
C GLY A 52 -9.13 -11.31 7.04
N ASP A 53 -9.32 -11.71 5.78
CA ASP A 53 -8.86 -10.93 4.63
C ASP A 53 -9.58 -9.58 4.54
N ILE A 54 -10.90 -9.56 4.76
CA ILE A 54 -11.70 -8.34 4.76
C ILE A 54 -11.24 -7.40 5.89
N THR A 55 -11.06 -7.93 7.09
CA THR A 55 -10.61 -7.14 8.26
C THR A 55 -9.23 -6.55 8.01
N TYR A 56 -8.30 -7.35 7.48
CA TYR A 56 -6.94 -6.93 7.16
C TYR A 56 -6.91 -5.88 6.04
N ALA A 57 -7.63 -6.12 4.94
CA ALA A 57 -7.72 -5.18 3.82
C ALA A 57 -8.28 -3.83 4.27
N GLY A 58 -9.37 -3.82 5.05
CA GLY A 58 -9.92 -2.58 5.61
C GLY A 58 -8.96 -1.87 6.56
N GLY A 59 -8.19 -2.62 7.36
CA GLY A 59 -7.12 -2.06 8.21
C GLY A 59 -6.03 -1.36 7.39
N LEU A 60 -5.55 -2.02 6.34
CA LEU A 60 -4.55 -1.46 5.41
C LEU A 60 -5.08 -0.20 4.71
N CYS A 61 -6.27 -0.26 4.11
CA CYS A 61 -6.85 0.86 3.37
C CYS A 61 -7.05 2.07 4.29
N ARG A 62 -7.55 1.88 5.53
CA ARG A 62 -7.68 2.97 6.50
C ARG A 62 -6.33 3.57 6.90
N ALA A 63 -5.31 2.74 7.10
CA ALA A 63 -3.96 3.23 7.43
C ALA A 63 -3.38 4.08 6.28
N VAL A 64 -3.55 3.62 5.03
CA VAL A 64 -3.09 4.33 3.83
C VAL A 64 -3.85 5.65 3.65
N ASN A 65 -5.19 5.64 3.75
CA ASN A 65 -6.00 6.85 3.65
C ASN A 65 -5.58 7.89 4.69
N THR A 66 -5.39 7.46 5.93
CA THR A 66 -4.94 8.33 7.03
C THR A 66 -3.58 8.95 6.74
N TYR A 67 -2.64 8.16 6.20
CA TYR A 67 -1.32 8.64 5.81
C TYR A 67 -1.40 9.69 4.70
N VAL A 68 -2.19 9.43 3.65
CA VAL A 68 -2.37 10.32 2.50
C VAL A 68 -3.03 11.62 2.93
N GLU A 69 -4.09 11.54 3.73
CA GLU A 69 -4.77 12.71 4.29
C GLU A 69 -3.80 13.58 5.10
N ALA A 70 -2.94 12.97 5.92
CA ALA A 70 -1.96 13.71 6.70
C ALA A 70 -0.95 14.44 5.83
N ILE A 71 -0.39 13.79 4.80
CA ILE A 71 0.56 14.44 3.88
C ILE A 71 -0.12 15.52 3.03
N THR A 72 -1.34 15.26 2.57
CA THR A 72 -2.12 16.23 1.80
C THR A 72 -2.42 17.47 2.64
N ALA A 73 -2.81 17.28 3.91
CA ALA A 73 -3.09 18.38 4.83
C ALA A 73 -1.84 19.24 5.09
N GLU A 74 -0.66 18.62 5.25
CA GLU A 74 0.58 19.36 5.44
C GLU A 74 1.04 20.08 4.16
N THR A 75 0.87 19.45 3.00
CA THR A 75 1.18 20.06 1.70
C THR A 75 0.26 21.24 1.39
N ALA A 76 -1.02 21.15 1.75
CA ALA A 76 -1.97 22.25 1.57
C ALA A 76 -1.62 23.48 2.43
N LYS A 77 -1.04 23.26 3.62
CA LYS A 77 -0.57 24.34 4.50
C LYS A 77 0.75 24.95 4.01
N ASP A 78 1.60 24.14 3.40
CA ASP A 78 2.89 24.56 2.86
C ASP A 78 3.14 23.98 1.47
N PRO A 79 2.78 24.71 0.40
CA PRO A 79 3.02 24.29 -0.98
C PRO A 79 4.49 24.10 -1.32
N ASN A 80 5.41 24.67 -0.52
CA ASN A 80 6.86 24.55 -0.72
C ASN A 80 7.48 23.43 0.13
N LEU A 81 6.67 22.59 0.80
CA LEU A 81 7.14 21.54 1.69
C LEU A 81 8.17 20.63 1.00
N PHE A 82 7.95 20.26 -0.26
CA PHE A 82 8.85 19.38 -1.02
C PHE A 82 10.13 20.07 -1.52
N ALA A 83 10.20 21.40 -1.49
CA ALA A 83 11.41 22.14 -1.85
C ALA A 83 12.42 22.21 -0.69
N ASP A 84 11.95 22.06 0.56
CA ASP A 84 12.79 22.03 1.76
C ASP A 84 12.86 20.60 2.32
N GLN A 85 13.95 19.90 1.98
CA GLN A 85 14.18 18.53 2.45
C GLN A 85 14.17 18.42 3.98
N ALA A 86 14.76 19.38 4.70
CA ALA A 86 14.84 19.30 6.15
C ALA A 86 13.45 19.47 6.80
N LYS A 87 12.64 20.38 6.24
CA LYS A 87 11.25 20.57 6.65
C LYS A 87 10.40 19.35 6.31
N LEU A 88 10.52 18.82 5.09
CA LEU A 88 9.80 17.61 4.68
C LEU A 88 10.11 16.42 5.58
N LEU A 89 11.37 16.16 5.90
CA LEU A 89 11.74 15.04 6.79
C LEU A 89 11.16 15.22 8.20
N ARG A 90 11.19 16.44 8.75
CA ARG A 90 10.57 16.73 10.06
C ARG A 90 9.06 16.55 10.06
N THR A 91 8.38 16.90 8.97
CA THR A 91 6.93 16.72 8.81
C THR A 91 6.57 15.25 8.55
N ALA A 92 7.33 14.58 7.68
CA ALA A 92 7.10 13.19 7.29
C ALA A 92 7.37 12.20 8.42
N ALA A 93 8.39 12.44 9.24
CA ALA A 93 8.79 11.58 10.36
C ALA A 93 7.63 11.14 11.27
N PRO A 94 6.86 12.05 11.90
CA PRO A 94 5.73 11.66 12.75
C PRO A 94 4.57 11.03 11.97
N ILE A 95 4.41 11.38 10.69
CA ILE A 95 3.36 10.81 9.82
C ILE A 95 3.69 9.35 9.48
N LEU A 96 4.93 9.06 9.06
CA LEU A 96 5.42 7.70 8.79
C LEU A 96 5.40 6.84 10.05
N ASP A 97 5.79 7.41 11.19
CA ASP A 97 5.77 6.73 12.49
C ASP A 97 4.34 6.34 12.91
N ARG A 98 3.37 7.21 12.64
CA ARG A 98 1.95 6.88 12.84
C ARG A 98 1.48 5.83 11.83
N PHE A 99 1.84 5.97 10.57
CA PHE A 99 1.47 5.02 9.52
C PHE A 99 1.97 3.61 9.83
N ALA A 100 3.22 3.44 10.26
CA ALA A 100 3.75 2.15 10.70
C ALA A 100 2.89 1.52 11.81
N ARG A 101 2.50 2.31 12.83
CA ARG A 101 1.63 1.83 13.91
C ARG A 101 0.24 1.45 13.43
N ASP A 102 -0.32 2.23 12.50
CA ASP A 102 -1.66 1.96 11.97
C ASP A 102 -1.63 0.72 11.06
N LEU A 103 -0.55 0.49 10.32
CA LEU A 103 -0.31 -0.76 9.59
C LEU A 103 -0.18 -1.96 10.55
N ASP A 104 0.67 -1.88 11.57
CA ASP A 104 0.88 -2.97 12.55
C ASP A 104 -0.44 -3.42 13.22
N ARG A 105 -1.38 -2.49 13.40
CA ARG A 105 -2.73 -2.78 13.94
C ARG A 105 -3.63 -3.56 12.98
N ALA A 106 -3.36 -3.56 11.68
CA ALA A 106 -4.20 -4.23 10.69
C ALA A 106 -4.20 -5.76 10.84
N LYS A 107 -3.22 -6.34 11.57
CA LYS A 107 -3.09 -7.78 11.87
C LYS A 107 -3.25 -8.68 10.64
N ALA A 108 -2.15 -8.98 9.99
CA ALA A 108 -2.13 -9.83 8.82
C ALA A 108 -2.60 -11.28 9.09
N PRO A 109 -3.32 -11.89 8.13
CA PRO A 109 -3.48 -13.34 8.06
C PRO A 109 -2.14 -14.06 8.07
N LYS A 110 -2.10 -15.32 8.54
CA LYS A 110 -0.83 -16.06 8.75
C LYS A 110 0.02 -16.18 7.48
N ASP A 111 -0.62 -16.38 6.34
CA ASP A 111 0.01 -16.48 5.02
C ASP A 111 0.56 -15.13 4.50
N LEU A 112 0.20 -14.01 5.15
CA LEU A 112 0.66 -12.65 4.85
C LEU A 112 1.58 -12.06 5.90
N SER A 113 1.71 -12.69 7.07
CA SER A 113 2.52 -12.20 8.20
C SER A 113 3.92 -11.73 7.78
N LYS A 114 4.66 -12.55 7.02
CA LYS A 114 6.02 -12.19 6.56
C LYS A 114 6.05 -10.94 5.68
N PHE A 115 5.09 -10.79 4.77
CA PHE A 115 4.97 -9.60 3.93
C PHE A 115 4.66 -8.37 4.79
N HIS A 116 3.67 -8.51 5.67
CA HIS A 116 3.21 -7.44 6.53
C HIS A 116 4.28 -6.96 7.50
N ASP A 117 4.95 -7.87 8.19
CA ASP A 117 6.02 -7.57 9.13
C ASP A 117 7.19 -6.86 8.42
N ALA A 118 7.54 -7.31 7.21
CA ALA A 118 8.56 -6.65 6.40
C ALA A 118 8.15 -5.23 5.98
N LEU A 119 6.89 -5.05 5.56
CA LEU A 119 6.34 -3.74 5.20
C LEU A 119 6.35 -2.79 6.40
N VAL A 120 5.79 -3.20 7.55
CA VAL A 120 5.74 -2.41 8.79
C VAL A 120 7.15 -1.98 9.19
N LYS A 121 8.07 -2.95 9.29
CA LYS A 121 9.47 -2.68 9.66
C LYS A 121 10.12 -1.67 8.72
N ARG A 122 9.86 -1.76 7.42
CA ARG A 122 10.41 -0.83 6.44
C ARG A 122 9.91 0.60 6.64
N ILE A 123 8.62 0.77 6.91
CA ILE A 123 8.04 2.09 7.22
C ILE A 123 8.60 2.63 8.55
N GLU A 124 8.79 1.78 9.56
CA GLU A 124 9.44 2.17 10.83
C GLU A 124 10.88 2.65 10.62
N GLU A 125 11.66 1.92 9.82
CA GLU A 125 13.03 2.31 9.45
C GLU A 125 13.06 3.67 8.74
N MET A 126 12.11 3.91 7.82
CA MET A 126 11.98 5.21 7.16
C MET A 126 11.58 6.32 8.14
N ALA A 127 10.63 6.06 9.04
CA ALA A 127 10.23 7.02 10.06
C ALA A 127 11.42 7.39 10.94
N LYS A 128 12.22 6.41 11.36
CA LYS A 128 13.44 6.61 12.14
C LYS A 128 14.46 7.46 11.37
N ARG A 129 14.75 7.13 10.13
CA ARG A 129 15.67 7.90 9.29
C ARG A 129 15.21 9.33 9.06
N ALA A 130 13.91 9.53 8.82
CA ALA A 130 13.33 10.85 8.69
C ALA A 130 13.49 11.68 9.99
N LYS A 131 13.30 11.07 11.16
CA LYS A 131 13.57 11.72 12.47
C LYS A 131 15.04 12.11 12.61
N ASP A 132 15.95 11.27 12.10
CA ASP A 132 17.39 11.51 12.10
C ASP A 132 17.85 12.49 11.00
N GLY A 133 16.93 13.07 10.23
CA GLY A 133 17.23 14.01 9.14
C GLY A 133 17.87 13.35 7.92
N GLN A 134 17.72 12.02 7.78
CA GLN A 134 18.26 11.25 6.67
C GLN A 134 17.16 10.95 5.64
N ALA A 135 17.29 11.53 4.45
CA ALA A 135 16.45 11.16 3.33
C ALA A 135 16.91 9.83 2.72
N PRO A 136 15.98 8.97 2.25
CA PRO A 136 16.34 7.81 1.47
C PRO A 136 17.01 8.20 0.15
N THR A 137 18.04 7.44 -0.24
CA THR A 137 18.72 7.61 -1.52
C THR A 137 17.90 7.02 -2.66
N PRO A 138 18.10 7.44 -3.92
CA PRO A 138 17.40 6.85 -5.07
C PRO A 138 17.52 5.32 -5.14
N ASP A 139 18.70 4.77 -4.81
CA ASP A 139 18.92 3.32 -4.77
C ASP A 139 18.10 2.62 -3.69
N GLU A 140 18.00 3.22 -2.50
CA GLU A 140 17.18 2.69 -1.41
C GLU A 140 15.69 2.68 -1.74
N LEU A 141 15.25 3.66 -2.54
CA LEU A 141 13.89 3.75 -3.03
C LEU A 141 13.60 2.72 -4.11
N SER A 142 14.53 2.53 -5.05
CA SER A 142 14.42 1.46 -6.06
C SER A 142 14.39 0.06 -5.44
N ARG A 143 14.99 -0.12 -4.26
CA ARG A 143 14.98 -1.39 -3.52
C ARG A 143 13.86 -1.51 -2.50
N PHE A 144 13.05 -0.46 -2.31
CA PHE A 144 12.01 -0.43 -1.29
C PHE A 144 11.04 -1.62 -1.39
N SER A 145 10.67 -2.01 -2.62
CA SER A 145 9.82 -3.18 -2.89
C SER A 145 10.59 -4.47 -3.14
N LYS A 146 11.90 -4.43 -3.42
CA LYS A 146 12.69 -5.62 -3.78
C LYS A 146 12.93 -6.58 -2.61
N ASP A 147 13.06 -6.02 -1.41
CA ASP A 147 13.36 -6.81 -0.20
C ASP A 147 12.09 -7.19 0.57
N VAL A 148 10.91 -6.76 0.11
CA VAL A 148 9.63 -7.12 0.71
C VAL A 148 9.12 -8.40 0.03
N PRO A 149 8.89 -9.50 0.76
CA PRO A 149 8.49 -10.76 0.14
C PRO A 149 7.09 -10.63 -0.44
N VAL A 150 6.99 -10.62 -1.77
CA VAL A 150 5.71 -10.52 -2.49
C VAL A 150 4.83 -11.74 -2.16
N PRO A 151 3.58 -11.55 -1.70
CA PRO A 151 2.68 -12.66 -1.43
C PRO A 151 2.39 -13.48 -2.70
N PRO A 152 2.08 -14.79 -2.58
CA PRO A 152 1.67 -15.58 -3.75
C PRO A 152 0.45 -14.96 -4.45
N GLY A 153 0.36 -15.07 -5.77
CA GLY A 153 -0.70 -14.43 -6.57
C GLY A 153 -2.13 -14.77 -6.11
N GLN A 154 -2.36 -15.98 -5.62
CA GLN A 154 -3.65 -16.37 -5.05
C GLN A 154 -4.03 -15.55 -3.80
N VAL A 155 -3.05 -15.23 -2.95
CA VAL A 155 -3.26 -14.41 -1.75
C VAL A 155 -3.51 -12.96 -2.14
N GLN A 156 -2.77 -12.44 -3.13
CA GLN A 156 -3.01 -11.10 -3.68
C GLN A 156 -4.43 -10.97 -4.24
N ALA A 157 -4.86 -11.92 -5.07
CA ALA A 157 -6.21 -11.95 -5.65
C ALA A 157 -7.30 -12.03 -4.57
N ARG A 158 -7.08 -12.81 -3.51
CA ARG A 158 -8.01 -12.93 -2.38
C ARG A 158 -8.15 -11.61 -1.61
N LEU A 159 -7.03 -10.90 -1.40
CA LEU A 159 -7.04 -9.57 -0.78
C LEU A 159 -7.66 -8.51 -1.68
N ALA A 160 -7.41 -8.55 -2.99
CA ALA A 160 -8.05 -7.67 -3.98
C ALA A 160 -9.57 -7.82 -3.95
N ALA A 161 -10.06 -9.07 -3.97
CA ALA A 161 -11.47 -9.38 -3.84
C ALA A 161 -12.05 -8.97 -2.47
N ALA A 162 -11.26 -9.00 -1.39
CA ALA A 162 -11.66 -8.49 -0.08
C ALA A 162 -11.79 -6.96 -0.08
N ALA A 163 -10.81 -6.27 -0.66
CA ALA A 163 -10.78 -4.81 -0.77
C ALA A 163 -11.90 -4.27 -1.67
N GLY A 164 -12.26 -4.98 -2.74
CA GLY A 164 -13.37 -4.61 -3.62
C GLY A 164 -14.75 -4.61 -2.93
N GLN A 165 -14.87 -5.14 -1.72
CA GLN A 165 -16.10 -5.11 -0.91
C GLN A 165 -16.13 -3.95 0.11
N LEU A 166 -15.07 -3.13 0.17
CA LEU A 166 -14.85 -2.15 1.22
C LEU A 166 -14.78 -0.73 0.65
N PRO A 167 -15.71 0.18 1.01
CA PRO A 167 -15.70 1.56 0.55
C PRO A 167 -14.39 2.30 0.88
N GLU A 168 -13.77 1.99 2.02
CA GLU A 168 -12.49 2.61 2.40
C GLU A 168 -11.33 2.26 1.46
N CYS A 169 -11.45 1.21 0.64
CA CYS A 169 -10.44 0.79 -0.32
C CYS A 169 -10.65 1.36 -1.73
N GLU A 170 -11.74 2.11 -1.97
CA GLU A 170 -12.02 2.70 -3.30
C GLU A 170 -10.97 3.74 -3.72
N THR A 171 -10.42 4.47 -2.76
CA THR A 171 -9.43 5.53 -3.05
C THR A 171 -8.03 4.95 -3.28
N PHE A 172 -7.70 3.86 -2.58
CA PHE A 172 -6.40 3.21 -2.64
C PHE A 172 -6.61 1.70 -2.83
N GLY A 173 -6.60 1.26 -4.09
CA GLY A 173 -6.67 -0.15 -4.44
C GLY A 173 -5.50 -0.92 -3.84
N ILE A 174 -5.80 -2.00 -3.11
CA ILE A 174 -4.82 -2.81 -2.39
C ILE A 174 -3.83 -3.50 -3.34
N ASP A 175 -4.20 -3.68 -4.61
CA ASP A 175 -3.36 -4.28 -5.65
C ASP A 175 -2.01 -3.56 -5.80
N ASN A 176 -1.99 -2.25 -5.57
CA ASN A 176 -0.78 -1.42 -5.67
C ASN A 176 0.22 -1.65 -4.54
N LEU A 177 -0.20 -2.25 -3.41
CA LEU A 177 0.68 -2.56 -2.29
C LEU A 177 1.63 -3.72 -2.58
N PHE A 178 1.28 -4.60 -3.54
CA PHE A 178 2.07 -5.79 -3.84
C PHE A 178 3.11 -5.57 -4.96
N GLY A 179 3.09 -4.40 -5.58
CA GLY A 179 3.88 -4.09 -6.77
C GLY A 179 3.32 -4.76 -8.03
N THR A 180 3.66 -4.23 -9.21
CA THR A 180 3.37 -4.90 -10.48
C THR A 180 4.26 -6.13 -10.58
N VAL A 181 3.65 -7.31 -10.68
CA VAL A 181 4.36 -8.53 -11.09
C VAL A 181 4.69 -8.36 -12.57
N GLU A 182 5.89 -7.87 -12.89
CA GLU A 182 6.44 -7.96 -14.25
C GLU A 182 6.65 -9.44 -14.65
#